data_AF-A0A7S2ZG85-F1
#
_entry.id   AF-A0A7S2ZG85-F1
#
_cell.length_a   1.000
_cell.length_b   1.000
_cell.length_c   1.000
_cell.angle_alpha   90.00
_cell.angle_beta   90.00
_cell.angle_gamma   90.00
#
_symmetry.space_group_name_H-M   'P 1'
#
loop_
_entity.id
_entity.type
_entity.pdbx_description
1 polymer ?
#
loop_
_entity_poly.entity_id
_entity_poly.type
_entity_poly.pdbx_seq_one_letter_code
_entity_poly.pdbx_strand_id
1 'polypeptide(L)'
;SDYAGNSFGSFPNGLAAVFGPDAIPQAGLAQIVAFVGFLELFVMKDIEGTGNEFVGDFRNGSLDFGWDTFDEETKLSKRAIELNNGRAAMMGIMGNMVAEVLTGQTMYE
;
A
#
# COMPACT_ATOMS: atom_id res chain seq x y z
N SER A 1 12.33 20.97 0.16
CA SER A 1 12.07 21.31 1.57
C SER A 1 10.61 21.62 1.72
N ASP A 2 9.95 21.23 2.81
CA ASP A 2 8.58 21.71 3.10
C ASP A 2 8.56 23.23 3.39
N TYR A 3 7.38 23.81 3.58
CA TYR A 3 7.23 25.24 3.94
C TYR A 3 7.86 25.59 5.30
N ALA A 4 8.29 24.61 6.10
CA ALA A 4 9.01 24.76 7.36
C ALA A 4 10.53 24.49 7.24
N GLY A 5 11.05 24.16 6.05
CA GLY A 5 12.47 23.95 5.79
C GLY A 5 12.96 22.49 5.90
N ASN A 6 12.11 21.52 6.22
CA ASN A 6 12.53 20.12 6.36
C ASN A 6 12.77 19.47 4.99
N SER A 7 13.86 18.71 4.86
CA SER A 7 14.19 17.98 3.62
C SER A 7 13.77 16.52 3.74
N PHE A 8 13.50 15.82 2.63
CA PHE A 8 13.10 14.41 2.71
C PHE A 8 14.13 13.51 3.40
N GLY A 9 15.41 13.88 3.37
CA GLY A 9 16.48 13.14 4.05
C GLY A 9 16.64 13.44 5.55
N SER A 10 15.89 14.38 6.12
CA SER A 10 15.96 14.70 7.55
C SER A 10 14.97 13.90 8.41
N PHE A 11 14.09 13.11 7.79
CA PHE A 11 13.18 12.22 8.51
C PHE A 11 13.84 10.85 8.72
N PRO A 12 13.69 10.23 9.89
CA PRO A 12 14.20 8.88 10.14
C PRO A 12 13.44 7.84 9.29
N ASN A 13 14.05 6.67 9.08
CA ASN A 13 13.41 5.56 8.36
C ASN A 13 12.51 4.72 9.31
N GLY A 14 11.67 3.87 8.73
CA GLY A 14 10.89 2.88 9.49
C GLY A 14 9.76 3.47 10.32
N LEU A 15 9.42 2.83 11.43
CA LEU A 15 8.40 3.25 12.39
C LEU A 15 8.73 4.60 13.03
N ALA A 16 10.00 4.94 13.16
CA ALA A 16 10.43 6.25 13.65
C ALA A 16 9.99 7.40 12.74
N ALA A 17 9.79 7.16 11.43
CA ALA A 17 9.28 8.16 10.49
C ALA A 17 7.85 8.62 10.83
N VAL A 18 7.06 7.74 11.47
CA VAL A 18 5.64 7.93 11.77
C VAL A 18 5.41 8.25 13.24
N PHE A 19 6.17 7.62 14.15
CA PHE A 19 5.97 7.70 15.60
C PHE A 19 7.19 8.23 16.38
N GLY A 20 8.28 8.57 15.70
CA GLY A 20 9.52 9.05 16.32
C GLY A 20 9.48 10.53 16.72
N PRO A 21 10.49 11.00 17.47
CA PRO A 21 10.59 12.39 17.90
C PRO A 21 10.77 13.37 16.73
N ASP A 22 11.41 12.93 15.64
CA ASP A 22 11.61 13.68 14.40
C ASP A 22 10.70 13.16 13.26
N ALA A 23 9.50 12.69 13.60
CA ALA A 23 8.54 12.16 12.63
C ALA A 23 7.98 13.23 11.68
N ILE A 24 7.36 12.76 10.60
CA ILE A 24 6.64 13.61 9.64
C ILE A 24 5.62 14.48 10.39
N PRO A 25 5.50 15.79 10.08
CA PRO A 25 4.53 16.67 10.73
C PRO A 25 3.11 16.09 10.73
N GLN A 26 2.39 16.23 11.85
CA GLN A 26 1.05 15.64 12.01
C GLN A 26 0.06 16.06 10.92
N ALA A 27 0.17 17.30 10.42
CA ALA A 27 -0.65 17.79 9.31
C ALA A 27 -0.39 17.01 7.99
N GLY A 28 0.86 16.62 7.73
CA GLY A 28 1.23 15.80 6.58
C GLY A 28 0.71 14.36 6.69
N LEU A 29 0.83 13.75 7.88
CA LEU A 29 0.25 12.43 8.14
C LEU A 29 -1.28 12.45 8.01
N ALA A 30 -1.95 13.48 8.55
CA ALA A 30 -3.40 13.65 8.41
C ALA A 30 -3.83 13.79 6.95
N GLN A 31 -3.05 14.50 6.12
CA GLN A 31 -3.31 14.61 4.68
C GLN A 31 -3.17 13.25 3.97
N ILE A 32 -2.16 12.44 4.32
CA ILE A 32 -2.00 11.08 3.76
C ILE A 32 -3.20 10.21 4.15
N VAL A 33 -3.58 10.19 5.42
CA VAL A 33 -4.74 9.41 5.89
C VAL A 33 -6.03 9.89 5.23
N ALA A 34 -6.25 11.19 5.13
CA ALA A 34 -7.43 11.75 4.46
C ALA A 34 -7.47 11.42 2.97
N PHE A 35 -6.31 11.44 2.30
CA PHE A 35 -6.21 11.07 0.89
C PHE A 35 -6.47 9.58 0.66
N VAL A 36 -5.86 8.70 1.44
CA VAL A 36 -6.10 7.25 1.37
C VAL A 36 -7.57 6.94 1.69
N GLY A 37 -8.12 7.55 2.75
CA GLY A 37 -9.54 7.40 3.09
C GLY A 37 -10.48 7.89 2.00
N PHE A 38 -10.15 9.01 1.33
CA PHE A 38 -10.91 9.47 0.17
C PHE A 38 -10.86 8.46 -0.99
N LEU A 39 -9.68 7.91 -1.30
CA LEU A 39 -9.54 6.88 -2.34
C LEU A 39 -10.33 5.62 -2.00
N GLU A 40 -10.30 5.15 -0.75
CA GLU A 40 -11.09 4.00 -0.31
C GLU A 40 -12.61 4.24 -0.39
N LEU A 41 -13.07 5.46 -0.12
CA LEU A 41 -14.49 5.79 -0.12
C LEU A 41 -15.08 6.01 -1.52
N PHE A 42 -14.28 6.47 -2.48
CA PHE A 42 -14.79 6.92 -3.79
C PHE A 42 -14.17 6.21 -5.00
N VAL A 43 -12.97 5.65 -4.89
CA VAL A 43 -12.22 5.10 -6.04
C VAL A 43 -12.04 3.59 -5.93
N MET A 44 -11.51 3.11 -4.80
CA MET A 44 -11.22 1.70 -4.54
C MET A 44 -12.45 0.95 -4.01
N LYS A 45 -13.59 1.10 -4.70
CA LYS A 45 -14.82 0.38 -4.39
C LYS A 45 -15.22 -0.51 -5.55
N ASP A 46 -15.70 -1.69 -5.20
CA ASP A 46 -16.42 -2.58 -6.11
C ASP A 46 -17.80 -1.94 -6.39
N ILE A 47 -18.00 -1.47 -7.63
CA ILE A 47 -19.27 -0.88 -8.05
C ILE A 47 -20.19 -2.01 -8.53
N GLU A 48 -21.25 -2.29 -7.78
CA GLU A 48 -22.23 -3.31 -8.16
C GLU A 48 -22.78 -3.05 -9.57
N GLY A 49 -22.69 -4.06 -10.44
CA GLY A 49 -23.21 -3.99 -11.81
C GLY A 49 -22.19 -3.59 -12.90
N THR A 50 -20.91 -3.36 -12.57
CA THR A 50 -19.87 -3.01 -13.57
C THR A 50 -19.08 -4.20 -14.12
N GLY A 51 -19.56 -5.44 -13.94
CA GLY A 51 -18.93 -6.63 -14.51
C GLY A 51 -17.68 -7.14 -13.76
N ASN A 52 -17.56 -6.80 -12.47
CA ASN A 52 -16.45 -7.28 -11.63
C ASN A 52 -16.55 -8.82 -11.45
N GLU A 53 -15.48 -9.54 -11.79
CA GLU A 53 -15.49 -11.01 -11.85
C GLU A 53 -15.26 -11.66 -10.47
N PHE A 54 -14.66 -10.92 -9.52
CA PHE A 54 -14.30 -11.43 -8.19
C PHE A 54 -14.05 -10.31 -7.16
N VAL A 55 -14.10 -10.66 -5.86
CA VAL A 55 -13.75 -9.74 -4.76
C VAL A 55 -12.30 -9.27 -4.88
N GLY A 56 -12.09 -7.96 -4.93
CA GLY A 56 -10.79 -7.32 -5.17
C GLY A 56 -10.60 -6.82 -6.61
N ASP A 57 -11.59 -7.02 -7.48
CA ASP A 57 -11.62 -6.45 -8.82
C ASP A 57 -12.12 -5.01 -8.80
N PHE A 58 -11.19 -4.04 -8.72
CA PHE A 58 -11.50 -2.60 -8.73
C PHE A 58 -11.42 -1.97 -10.13
N ARG A 59 -11.39 -2.78 -11.20
CA ARG A 59 -11.36 -2.27 -12.58
C ARG A 59 -12.69 -1.62 -12.97
N ASN A 60 -13.78 -2.00 -12.31
CA ASN A 60 -15.12 -1.44 -12.47
C ASN A 60 -15.55 -1.33 -13.95
N GLY A 61 -15.18 -2.32 -14.77
CA GLY A 61 -15.48 -2.37 -16.20
C GLY A 61 -14.90 -1.23 -17.06
N SER A 62 -14.09 -0.33 -16.49
CA SER A 62 -13.59 0.89 -17.16
C SER A 62 -12.10 0.82 -17.52
N LEU A 63 -11.35 -0.06 -16.85
CA LEU A 63 -9.90 -0.22 -16.99
C LEU A 63 -9.57 -1.67 -17.33
N ASP A 64 -9.60 -1.99 -18.62
CA ASP A 64 -9.09 -3.27 -19.12
C ASP A 64 -7.61 -3.14 -19.52
N PHE A 65 -6.71 -3.59 -18.64
CA PHE A 65 -5.28 -3.72 -18.92
C PHE A 65 -4.94 -5.01 -19.70
N GLY A 66 -5.86 -5.47 -20.56
CA GLY A 66 -5.75 -6.72 -21.30
C GLY A 66 -6.14 -7.96 -20.50
N TRP A 67 -6.88 -7.79 -19.39
CA TRP A 67 -7.38 -8.90 -18.58
C TRP A 67 -8.34 -9.78 -19.36
N ASP A 68 -9.15 -9.18 -20.22
CA ASP A 68 -10.16 -9.89 -21.02
C ASP A 68 -9.53 -10.74 -22.13
N THR A 69 -8.23 -10.53 -22.41
CA THR A 69 -7.47 -11.30 -23.40
C THR A 69 -6.79 -12.55 -22.84
N PHE A 70 -6.75 -12.71 -21.51
CA PHE A 70 -6.20 -13.89 -20.87
C PHE A 70 -7.19 -15.05 -20.83
N ASP A 71 -6.66 -16.26 -20.99
CA ASP A 71 -7.38 -17.51 -20.74
C ASP A 71 -7.63 -17.72 -19.24
N GLU A 72 -8.62 -18.54 -18.90
CA GLU A 72 -9.02 -18.79 -17.52
C GLU A 72 -7.90 -19.38 -16.66
N GLU A 73 -7.03 -20.23 -17.24
CA GLU A 73 -5.89 -20.82 -16.52
C GLU A 73 -4.86 -19.75 -16.16
N THR A 74 -4.52 -18.85 -17.10
CA THR A 74 -3.64 -17.71 -16.82
C THR A 74 -4.25 -16.76 -15.79
N LYS A 75 -5.55 -16.44 -15.87
CA LYS A 75 -6.25 -15.62 -14.87
C LYS A 75 -6.12 -16.23 -13.47
N LEU A 76 -6.36 -17.54 -13.33
CA LEU A 76 -6.22 -18.25 -12.04
C LEU A 76 -4.77 -18.23 -11.53
N SER A 77 -3.80 -18.49 -12.40
CA SER A 77 -2.37 -18.47 -12.05
C SER A 77 -1.91 -17.09 -11.58
N LYS A 78 -2.27 -16.02 -12.30
CA LYS A 78 -1.91 -14.64 -11.95
C LYS A 78 -2.50 -14.22 -10.59
N ARG A 79 -3.75 -14.58 -10.32
CA ARG A 79 -4.40 -14.33 -9.02
C ARG A 79 -3.73 -15.10 -7.89
N ALA A 80 -3.34 -16.35 -8.12
CA ALA A 80 -2.61 -17.13 -7.13
C ALA A 80 -1.22 -16.51 -6.83
N ILE A 81 -0.53 -16.01 -7.85
CA ILE A 81 0.75 -15.30 -7.68
C ILE A 81 0.56 -14.02 -6.87
N GLU A 82 -0.44 -13.20 -7.21
CA GLU A 82 -0.76 -11.96 -6.48
C GLU A 82 -1.04 -12.25 -5.00
N LEU A 83 -1.88 -13.25 -4.71
CA LEU A 83 -2.20 -13.65 -3.35
C LEU A 83 -0.98 -14.14 -2.56
N ASN A 84 -0.14 -14.98 -3.18
CA ASN A 84 1.05 -15.51 -2.53
C ASN A 84 2.11 -14.42 -2.29
N ASN A 85 2.27 -13.49 -3.22
CA ASN A 85 3.12 -12.32 -3.03
C ASN A 85 2.57 -11.41 -1.91
N GLY A 86 1.26 -11.21 -1.83
CA GLY A 86 0.62 -10.49 -0.74
C GLY A 86 0.89 -11.14 0.62
N ARG A 87 0.76 -12.48 0.71
CA ARG A 87 1.09 -13.25 1.92
C ARG A 87 2.57 -13.12 2.32
N ALA A 88 3.47 -13.22 1.34
CA ALA A 88 4.91 -13.04 1.58
C ALA A 88 5.24 -11.60 2.03
N ALA A 89 4.63 -10.59 1.40
CA ALA A 89 4.80 -9.19 1.76
C ALA A 89 4.28 -8.90 3.17
N MET A 90 3.14 -9.47 3.58
CA MET A 90 2.62 -9.35 4.96
C MET A 90 3.63 -9.88 5.98
N MET A 91 4.21 -11.06 5.73
CA MET A 91 5.24 -11.63 6.60
C MET A 91 6.53 -10.80 6.57
N GLY A 92 6.93 -10.27 5.40
CA GLY A 92 8.10 -9.43 5.24
C GLY A 92 7.99 -8.11 6.00
N ILE A 93 6.87 -7.40 5.86
CA ILE A 93 6.61 -6.14 6.56
C ILE A 93 6.51 -6.38 8.07
N MET A 94 5.78 -7.41 8.49
CA MET A 94 5.67 -7.74 9.92
C MET A 94 7.03 -8.11 10.53
N GLY A 95 7.81 -8.93 9.85
CA GLY A 95 9.16 -9.28 10.28
C GLY A 95 10.07 -8.06 10.37
N ASN A 96 9.99 -7.15 9.39
CA ASN A 96 10.76 -5.90 9.40
C ASN A 96 10.35 -4.99 10.57
N MET A 97 9.05 -4.81 10.81
CA MET A 97 8.55 -3.99 11.93
C MET A 97 8.97 -4.56 13.28
N VAL A 98 8.86 -5.88 13.49
CA VAL A 98 9.26 -6.53 14.76
C VAL A 98 10.77 -6.43 14.95
N ALA A 99 11.56 -6.67 13.91
CA ALA A 99 13.01 -6.54 13.99
C ALA A 99 13.41 -5.11 14.33
N GLU A 100 12.82 -4.10 13.68
CA GLU A 100 13.09 -2.69 13.95
C GLU A 100 12.80 -2.32 15.41
N VAL A 101 11.69 -2.79 15.99
CA VAL A 101 11.36 -2.55 17.40
C VAL A 101 12.36 -3.23 18.35
N LEU A 102 12.84 -4.42 18.01
CA LEU A 102 13.75 -5.19 18.86
C LEU A 102 15.20 -4.73 18.78
N THR A 103 15.66 -4.31 17.60
CA THR A 103 17.07 -3.95 17.35
C THR A 103 17.30 -2.45 17.29
N GLY A 104 16.26 -1.65 17.07
CA GLY A 104 16.37 -0.23 16.80
C GLY A 104 16.96 0.10 15.42
N GLN A 105 17.17 -0.91 14.56
CA GLN A 105 17.73 -0.75 13.22
C GLN A 105 16.71 -1.16 12.15
N THR A 106 16.56 -0.32 11.13
CA THR A 106 15.84 -0.70 9.92
C THR A 106 16.68 -1.66 9.08
N MET A 107 16.07 -2.58 8.31
CA MET A 107 16.76 -3.56 7.45
C MET A 107 17.48 -2.94 6.23
N TYR A 108 18.27 -1.89 6.44
CA TYR A 108 19.18 -1.23 5.51
C TYR A 108 20.37 -0.59 6.25
N GLU A 109 20.92 -1.30 7.24
CA GLU A 109 22.27 -1.09 7.79
C GLU A 109 22.97 -2.43 8.02
#